data_AF-X1VK69-F1
#
_entry.id   AF-X1VK69-F1
#
_cell.length_a   1.000
_cell.length_b   1.000
_cell.length_c   1.000
_cell.angle_alpha   90.00
_cell.angle_beta   90.00
_cell.angle_gamma   90.00
#
_symmetry.space_group_name_H-M   'P 1'
#
loop_
_entity.id
_entity.type
_entity.pdbx_description
1 polymer ?
#
loop_
_entity_poly.entity_id
_entity_poly.type
_entity_poly.pdbx_seq_one_letter_code
_entity_poly.pdbx_strand_id
1 'polypeptide(L)'
;GEFTNDRRLQLFYQGNLVCDLSLEFLHKGRPQMKMEAVWEQPYHLEPDFAQPQDLGGALLTILGSFNVCSKEWVIRQYDHEVQGGSVLKPLVGRDNDGPGDAAIVKPILDSEMGVIVANGINPRYGEIDPYWMAASAIDEALRQIIAVGGNLKKVALLDNFSWGNTNRPDMLGALVRAAQACYDMAIVFEAPFISGKDSLNNEFQYEGKTISIPHTLLISAVSIMEDASRAVSMDFKQAGDLVYIVGTTQNES
;
A
#
# COMPACT_ATOMS: atom_id res chain seq x y z
N GLY A 1 26.92 24.38 13.21
CA GLY A 1 26.28 25.30 12.26
C GLY A 1 25.34 26.20 13.03
N GLU A 2 24.84 27.25 12.38
CA GLU A 2 23.88 28.20 12.93
C GLU A 2 22.82 28.52 11.88
N PHE A 3 21.64 28.97 12.31
CA PHE A 3 20.59 29.42 11.40
C PHE A 3 20.70 30.93 11.21
N THR A 4 20.84 31.35 9.96
CA THR A 4 20.87 32.75 9.53
C THR A 4 19.56 33.13 8.86
N ASN A 5 19.33 34.43 8.66
CA ASN A 5 18.15 34.96 7.96
C ASN A 5 18.47 35.45 6.52
N ASP A 6 19.69 35.23 6.05
CA ASP A 6 20.20 35.66 4.73
C ASP A 6 19.74 34.76 3.57
N ARG A 7 19.05 33.66 3.88
CA ARG A 7 18.52 32.67 2.93
C ARG A 7 19.62 32.02 2.09
N ARG A 8 20.77 31.72 2.71
CA ARG A 8 21.89 31.04 2.07
C ARG A 8 22.28 29.76 2.82
N LEU A 9 22.81 28.80 2.08
CA LEU A 9 23.53 27.66 2.62
C LEU A 9 25.03 27.95 2.48
N GLN A 10 25.69 28.20 3.61
CA GLN A 10 27.13 28.38 3.69
C GLN A 10 27.77 27.19 4.40
N LEU A 11 28.72 26.52 3.75
CA LEU A 11 29.48 25.41 4.32
C LEU A 11 30.92 25.84 4.51
N PHE A 12 31.45 25.61 5.71
CA PHE A 12 32.84 25.89 6.05
C PHE A 12 33.57 24.60 6.38
N TYR A 13 34.77 24.44 5.84
CA TYR A 13 35.69 23.37 6.20
C TYR A 13 37.00 23.98 6.72
N GLN A 14 37.33 23.69 7.98
CA GLN A 14 38.50 24.26 8.67
C GLN A 14 38.56 25.80 8.60
N GLY A 15 37.40 26.47 8.73
CA GLY A 15 37.28 27.93 8.65
C GLY A 15 37.27 28.51 7.23
N ASN A 16 37.48 27.69 6.20
CA ASN A 16 37.40 28.12 4.80
C ASN A 16 35.98 27.90 4.26
N LEU A 17 35.40 28.91 3.63
CA LEU A 17 34.11 28.79 2.94
C LEU A 17 34.26 27.89 1.71
N VAL A 18 33.60 26.74 1.70
CA VAL A 18 33.67 25.72 0.64
C VAL A 18 32.39 25.58 -0.18
N CYS A 19 31.26 26.10 0.32
CA CYS A 19 30.02 26.21 -0.43
C CYS A 19 29.29 27.47 -0.01
N ASP A 20 28.76 28.21 -0.97
CA ASP A 20 27.90 29.36 -0.71
C ASP A 20 26.79 29.40 -1.78
N LEU A 21 25.59 28.96 -1.41
CA LEU A 21 24.46 28.77 -2.32
C LEU A 21 23.23 29.51 -1.82
N SER A 22 22.46 30.15 -2.71
CA SER A 22 21.15 30.68 -2.29
C SER A 22 20.16 29.53 -2.08
N LEU A 23 19.33 29.63 -1.03
CA LEU A 23 18.26 28.65 -0.79
C LEU A 23 17.22 28.67 -1.92
N GLU A 24 17.00 29.83 -2.54
CA GLU A 24 16.14 29.93 -3.73
C GLU A 24 16.65 29.06 -4.87
N PHE A 25 17.94 29.14 -5.19
CA PHE A 25 18.52 28.29 -6.23
C PHE A 25 18.55 26.82 -5.81
N LEU A 26 18.85 26.52 -4.54
CA LEU A 26 18.85 25.14 -4.05
C LEU A 26 17.47 24.47 -4.22
N HIS A 27 16.40 25.18 -3.91
CA HIS A 27 15.04 24.63 -3.94
C HIS A 27 14.32 24.79 -5.29
N LYS A 28 14.65 25.83 -6.07
CA LYS A 28 13.94 26.17 -7.32
C LYS A 28 14.83 26.20 -8.56
N GLY A 29 16.13 25.93 -8.42
CA GLY A 29 17.10 26.02 -9.53
C GLY A 29 17.00 24.88 -10.53
N ARG A 30 16.35 23.76 -10.18
CA ARG A 30 16.12 22.64 -11.10
C ARG A 30 14.81 22.87 -11.88
N PRO A 31 14.85 22.99 -13.22
CA PRO A 31 13.63 23.14 -14.01
C PRO A 31 12.77 21.88 -13.95
N GLN A 32 11.46 22.04 -14.08
CA GLN A 32 10.54 20.92 -14.22
C GLN A 32 10.80 20.18 -15.53
N MET A 33 10.93 18.86 -15.44
CA MET A 33 11.13 18.00 -16.61
C MET A 33 9.79 17.83 -17.34
N LYS A 34 9.84 17.91 -18.67
CA LYS A 34 8.73 17.50 -19.55
C LYS A 34 9.14 16.20 -20.21
N MET A 35 8.33 15.17 -20.01
CA MET A 35 8.60 13.81 -20.48
C MET A 35 7.38 13.30 -21.24
N GLU A 36 7.60 12.48 -22.25
CA GLU A 36 6.53 11.83 -23.01
C GLU A 36 6.14 10.52 -22.32
N ALA A 37 4.85 10.37 -22.06
CA ALA A 37 4.27 9.19 -21.43
C ALA A 37 3.35 8.52 -22.45
N VAL A 38 3.58 7.24 -22.72
CA VAL A 38 2.78 6.44 -23.66
C VAL A 38 2.26 5.24 -22.90
N TRP A 39 0.96 4.98 -22.99
CA TRP A 39 0.40 3.75 -22.44
C TRP A 39 -0.48 3.09 -23.48
N GLU A 40 -0.14 1.84 -23.80
CA GLU A 40 -0.94 0.96 -24.64
C GLU A 40 -1.51 -0.13 -23.73
N GLN A 41 -2.83 -0.21 -23.64
CA GLN A 41 -3.46 -1.22 -22.81
C GLN A 41 -3.18 -2.62 -23.40
N PRO A 42 -2.56 -3.54 -22.64
CA PRO A 42 -2.37 -4.89 -23.12
C PRO A 42 -3.73 -5.56 -23.29
N TYR A 43 -3.88 -6.29 -24.39
CA TYR A 43 -5.05 -7.13 -24.60
C TYR A 43 -4.80 -8.50 -23.97
N HIS A 44 -5.64 -8.85 -23.01
CA HIS A 44 -5.67 -10.19 -22.42
C HIS A 44 -6.96 -10.88 -22.86
N LEU A 45 -6.87 -12.16 -23.23
CA LEU A 45 -8.05 -12.97 -23.47
C LEU A 45 -8.63 -13.36 -22.11
N GLU A 46 -9.93 -13.12 -21.94
CA GLU A 46 -10.69 -13.63 -20.80
C GLU A 46 -10.47 -15.14 -20.67
N PRO A 47 -10.01 -15.64 -19.51
CA PRO A 47 -9.86 -17.06 -19.28
C PRO A 47 -11.19 -17.79 -19.47
N ASP A 48 -11.24 -18.70 -20.45
CA ASP A 48 -12.35 -19.62 -20.63
C ASP A 48 -11.89 -21.03 -20.21
N PHE A 49 -12.33 -21.47 -19.03
CA PHE A 49 -12.01 -22.78 -18.50
C PHE A 49 -13.24 -23.43 -17.88
N ALA A 50 -13.33 -24.75 -18.04
CA ALA A 50 -14.37 -25.54 -17.38
C ALA A 50 -14.10 -25.59 -15.87
N GLN A 51 -15.17 -25.51 -15.07
CA GLN A 51 -15.07 -25.66 -13.63
C GLN A 51 -14.31 -26.96 -13.27
N PRO A 52 -13.28 -26.90 -12.40
CA PRO A 52 -12.58 -28.09 -11.96
C PRO A 52 -13.54 -29.10 -11.32
N GLN A 53 -13.36 -30.39 -11.64
CA GLN A 53 -14.15 -31.46 -11.03
C GLN A 53 -13.88 -31.58 -9.52
N ASP A 54 -12.64 -31.29 -9.10
CA ASP A 54 -12.22 -31.28 -7.70
C ASP A 54 -11.94 -29.85 -7.22
N LEU A 55 -12.98 -29.20 -6.71
CA LEU A 55 -12.86 -27.86 -6.11
C LEU A 55 -12.07 -27.89 -4.79
N GLY A 56 -12.06 -29.01 -4.07
CA GLY A 56 -11.29 -29.17 -2.84
C GLY A 56 -9.79 -29.13 -3.11
N GLY A 57 -9.33 -29.90 -4.10
CA GLY A 57 -7.95 -29.88 -4.57
C GLY A 57 -7.53 -28.52 -5.12
N ALA A 58 -8.43 -27.83 -5.85
CA ALA A 58 -8.18 -26.47 -6.32
C ALA A 58 -8.00 -25.47 -5.17
N LEU A 59 -8.89 -25.51 -4.15
CA LEU A 59 -8.77 -24.67 -2.96
C LEU A 59 -7.46 -24.93 -2.20
N LEU A 60 -7.09 -26.20 -2.00
CA LEU A 60 -5.83 -26.56 -1.34
C LEU A 60 -4.61 -26.05 -2.12
N THR A 61 -4.68 -26.03 -3.45
CA THR A 61 -3.62 -25.45 -4.29
C THR A 61 -3.49 -23.95 -4.06
N ILE A 62 -4.61 -23.23 -3.98
CA ILE A 62 -4.62 -21.79 -3.68
C ILE A 62 -4.05 -21.52 -2.29
N LEU A 63 -4.51 -22.24 -1.27
CA LEU A 63 -4.04 -22.10 0.12
C LEU A 63 -2.55 -22.46 0.29
N GLY A 64 -2.01 -23.32 -0.59
CA GLY A 64 -0.59 -23.68 -0.62
C GLY A 64 0.32 -22.65 -1.32
N SER A 65 -0.24 -21.66 -2.01
CA SER A 65 0.54 -20.62 -2.69
C SER A 65 1.20 -19.67 -1.69
N PHE A 66 2.45 -19.27 -1.93
CA PHE A 66 3.15 -18.32 -1.05
C PHE A 66 2.47 -16.96 -0.94
N ASN A 67 1.67 -16.57 -1.93
CA ASN A 67 0.88 -15.34 -1.87
C ASN A 67 -0.27 -15.44 -0.86
N VAL A 68 -0.85 -16.64 -0.66
CA VAL A 68 -2.07 -16.84 0.15
C VAL A 68 -1.79 -17.52 1.49
N CYS A 69 -0.85 -18.46 1.55
CA CYS A 69 -0.59 -19.28 2.74
C CYS A 69 -0.29 -18.43 3.99
N SER A 70 -0.42 -19.05 5.17
CA SER A 70 -0.15 -18.37 6.44
C SER A 70 1.22 -17.69 6.46
N LYS A 71 1.24 -16.43 6.91
CA LYS A 71 2.46 -15.63 7.11
C LYS A 71 2.95 -15.66 8.55
N GLU A 72 2.38 -16.53 9.38
CA GLU A 72 2.68 -16.68 10.81
C GLU A 72 4.18 -16.81 11.10
N TRP A 73 4.91 -17.56 10.27
CA TRP A 73 6.34 -17.78 10.48
C TRP A 73 7.17 -16.49 10.46
N VAL A 74 6.77 -15.49 9.67
CA VAL A 74 7.38 -14.15 9.64
C VAL A 74 6.87 -13.33 10.80
N ILE A 75 5.55 -13.33 11.01
CA ILE A 75 4.88 -12.51 12.03
C ILE A 75 5.46 -12.79 13.41
N ARG A 76 5.66 -14.07 13.76
CA ARG A 76 6.16 -14.48 15.09
C ARG A 76 7.64 -14.16 15.34
N GLN A 77 8.40 -13.72 14.33
CA GLN A 77 9.78 -13.28 14.54
C GLN A 77 9.88 -11.92 15.23
N TYR A 78 8.78 -11.15 15.25
CA TYR A 78 8.73 -9.80 15.76
C TYR A 78 7.81 -9.70 16.98
N ASP A 79 8.14 -8.75 17.86
CA ASP A 79 7.31 -8.40 18.99
C ASP A 79 6.11 -7.54 18.54
N HIS A 80 4.95 -7.81 19.13
CA HIS A 80 3.69 -7.11 18.86
C HIS A 80 3.10 -6.43 20.09
N GLU A 81 3.79 -6.41 21.24
CA GLU A 81 3.23 -6.01 22.54
C GLU A 81 4.02 -4.89 23.23
N VAL A 82 5.23 -4.58 22.76
CA VAL A 82 6.08 -3.54 23.35
C VAL A 82 5.29 -2.24 23.43
N GLN A 83 5.31 -1.64 24.63
CA GLN A 83 4.52 -0.47 25.08
C GLN A 83 3.05 -0.74 25.46
N GLY A 84 2.54 -1.97 25.33
CA GLY A 84 1.21 -2.37 25.80
C GLY A 84 0.04 -1.71 25.08
N GLY A 85 0.29 -1.13 23.90
CA GLY A 85 -0.70 -0.39 23.12
C GLY A 85 -1.49 -1.22 22.13
N SER A 86 -1.18 -2.50 21.92
CA SER A 86 -1.82 -3.31 20.88
C SER A 86 -3.24 -3.71 21.26
N VAL A 87 -4.19 -3.40 20.37
CA VAL A 87 -5.62 -3.72 20.53
C VAL A 87 -5.99 -4.88 19.61
N LEU A 88 -5.73 -4.74 18.31
CA LEU A 88 -5.93 -5.78 17.32
C LEU A 88 -4.58 -6.13 16.70
N LYS A 89 -4.20 -7.40 16.83
CA LYS A 89 -2.89 -7.93 16.45
C LYS A 89 -2.95 -8.56 15.05
N PRO A 90 -1.80 -8.79 14.40
CA PRO A 90 -1.77 -9.44 13.09
C PRO A 90 -2.32 -10.87 13.09
N LEU A 91 -2.29 -11.55 14.24
CA LEU A 91 -2.92 -12.85 14.44
C LEU A 91 -4.08 -12.74 15.44
N VAL A 92 -5.22 -13.31 15.09
CA VAL A 92 -6.50 -13.23 15.81
C VAL A 92 -7.10 -14.62 16.04
N GLY A 93 -8.31 -14.69 16.58
CA GLY A 93 -8.96 -15.93 16.96
C GLY A 93 -8.54 -16.42 18.34
N ARG A 94 -9.19 -17.51 18.77
CA ARG A 94 -9.05 -18.08 20.12
C ARG A 94 -7.60 -18.39 20.48
N ASP A 95 -6.85 -18.91 19.51
CA ASP A 95 -5.48 -19.39 19.72
C ASP A 95 -4.42 -18.43 19.14
N ASN A 96 -4.83 -17.26 18.62
CA ASN A 96 -3.96 -16.26 17.97
C ASN A 96 -3.11 -16.87 16.84
N ASP A 97 -3.77 -17.59 15.94
CA ASP A 97 -3.20 -18.32 14.81
C ASP A 97 -3.95 -18.05 13.49
N GLY A 98 -5.07 -17.32 13.53
CA GLY A 98 -5.79 -16.83 12.34
C GLY A 98 -5.27 -15.47 11.86
N PRO A 99 -5.38 -15.13 10.58
CA PRO A 99 -4.97 -13.82 10.05
C PRO A 99 -5.93 -12.69 10.49
N GLY A 100 -5.41 -11.48 10.65
CA GLY A 100 -6.20 -10.25 10.78
C GLY A 100 -6.13 -9.36 9.54
N ASP A 101 -7.19 -8.58 9.29
CA ASP A 101 -7.28 -7.62 8.18
C ASP A 101 -6.51 -6.31 8.42
N ALA A 102 -6.34 -5.90 9.68
CA ALA A 102 -5.63 -4.67 10.01
C ALA A 102 -5.06 -4.75 11.43
N ALA A 103 -4.11 -3.89 11.73
CA ALA A 103 -3.60 -3.70 13.09
C ALA A 103 -4.24 -2.48 13.74
N ILE A 104 -4.53 -2.57 15.04
CA ILE A 104 -5.04 -1.44 15.83
C ILE A 104 -4.15 -1.24 17.05
N VAL A 105 -3.67 -0.03 17.23
CA VAL A 105 -2.83 0.36 18.37
C VAL A 105 -3.38 1.59 19.08
N LYS A 106 -3.17 1.67 20.39
CA LYS A 106 -3.44 2.82 21.25
C LYS A 106 -2.12 3.53 21.54
N PRO A 107 -1.77 4.59 20.80
CA PRO A 107 -0.55 5.36 21.06
C PRO A 107 -0.60 6.11 22.40
N ILE A 108 -1.80 6.40 22.91
CA ILE A 108 -2.05 7.02 24.21
C ILE A 108 -2.86 6.03 25.04
N LEU A 109 -2.24 5.43 26.07
CA LEU A 109 -2.84 4.30 26.81
C LEU A 109 -4.13 4.67 27.54
N ASP A 110 -4.21 5.89 28.08
CA ASP A 110 -5.38 6.39 28.81
C ASP A 110 -6.51 6.91 27.90
N SER A 111 -6.30 6.90 26.58
CA SER A 111 -7.32 7.29 25.60
C SER A 111 -8.21 6.10 25.22
N GLU A 112 -9.48 6.34 24.92
CA GLU A 112 -10.34 5.32 24.29
C GLU A 112 -10.01 5.17 22.79
N MET A 113 -9.38 6.17 22.20
CA MET A 113 -9.06 6.18 20.77
C MET A 113 -7.90 5.25 20.40
N GLY A 114 -8.02 4.62 19.24
CA GLY A 114 -6.97 3.84 18.59
C GLY A 114 -6.60 4.38 17.21
N VAL A 115 -5.51 3.85 16.66
CA VAL A 115 -5.07 4.07 15.29
C VAL A 115 -5.09 2.73 14.58
N ILE A 116 -5.81 2.68 13.47
CA ILE A 116 -5.90 1.53 12.58
C ILE A 116 -4.86 1.70 11.48
N VAL A 117 -4.14 0.63 11.14
CA VAL A 117 -3.22 0.57 10.00
C VAL A 117 -3.58 -0.63 9.13
N ALA A 118 -3.80 -0.38 7.85
CA ALA A 118 -4.10 -1.39 6.83
C ALA A 118 -3.27 -1.16 5.56
N ASN A 119 -3.10 -2.20 4.75
CA ASN A 119 -2.28 -2.13 3.54
C ASN A 119 -2.93 -2.88 2.38
N GLY A 120 -2.91 -2.31 1.18
CA GLY A 120 -3.34 -2.98 -0.05
C GLY A 120 -2.20 -3.04 -1.07
N ILE A 121 -2.09 -4.18 -1.76
CA ILE A 121 -1.04 -4.43 -2.73
C ILE A 121 -1.37 -5.64 -3.63
N ASN A 122 -1.44 -5.41 -4.94
CA ASN A 122 -1.60 -6.50 -5.91
C ASN A 122 -0.92 -6.17 -7.25
N PRO A 123 0.40 -6.40 -7.39
CA PRO A 123 1.15 -6.03 -8.59
C PRO A 123 0.71 -6.80 -9.84
N ARG A 124 0.04 -7.95 -9.71
CA ARG A 124 -0.45 -8.72 -10.86
C ARG A 124 -1.49 -7.95 -11.66
N TYR A 125 -2.29 -7.12 -10.99
CA TYR A 125 -3.26 -6.26 -11.69
C TYR A 125 -2.54 -5.21 -12.55
N GLY A 126 -1.30 -4.84 -12.19
CA GLY A 126 -0.48 -3.91 -12.97
C GLY A 126 -0.02 -4.47 -14.32
N GLU A 127 0.01 -5.79 -14.48
CA GLU A 127 0.27 -6.47 -15.76
C GLU A 127 -0.93 -6.35 -16.73
N ILE A 128 -2.13 -6.07 -16.19
CA ILE A 128 -3.36 -5.84 -16.96
C ILE A 128 -3.56 -4.34 -17.15
N ASP A 129 -3.62 -3.60 -16.05
CA ASP A 129 -3.88 -2.17 -16.03
C ASP A 129 -3.37 -1.51 -14.73
N PRO A 130 -2.34 -0.65 -14.80
CA PRO A 130 -1.81 0.08 -13.65
C PRO A 130 -2.84 0.97 -12.94
N TYR A 131 -3.84 1.48 -13.65
CA TYR A 131 -4.93 2.25 -13.05
C TYR A 131 -5.76 1.35 -12.12
N TRP A 132 -6.22 0.20 -12.64
CA TRP A 132 -7.03 -0.73 -11.85
C TRP A 132 -6.24 -1.44 -10.76
N MET A 133 -4.94 -1.65 -10.95
CA MET A 133 -4.02 -2.07 -9.90
C MET A 133 -4.03 -1.09 -8.72
N ALA A 134 -3.84 0.20 -9.00
CA ALA A 134 -3.81 1.23 -7.97
C ALA A 134 -5.18 1.39 -7.30
N ALA A 135 -6.26 1.40 -8.08
CA ALA A 135 -7.63 1.46 -7.55
C ALA A 135 -7.94 0.27 -6.63
N SER A 136 -7.58 -0.95 -7.04
CA SER A 136 -7.75 -2.17 -6.25
C SER A 136 -6.95 -2.13 -4.95
N ALA A 137 -5.69 -1.68 -4.99
CA ALA A 137 -4.87 -1.53 -3.79
C ALA A 137 -5.42 -0.49 -2.80
N ILE A 138 -5.96 0.63 -3.30
CA ILE A 138 -6.63 1.64 -2.46
C ILE A 138 -7.89 1.04 -1.82
N ASP A 139 -8.75 0.41 -2.62
CA ASP A 139 -9.97 -0.24 -2.16
C ASP A 139 -9.68 -1.32 -1.10
N GLU A 140 -8.69 -2.18 -1.34
CA GLU A 140 -8.26 -3.22 -0.39
C GLU A 140 -7.80 -2.62 0.96
N ALA A 141 -6.99 -1.56 0.94
CA ALA A 141 -6.55 -0.89 2.16
C ALA A 141 -7.74 -0.28 2.92
N LEU A 142 -8.67 0.36 2.20
CA LEU A 142 -9.87 0.97 2.80
C LEU A 142 -10.86 -0.07 3.34
N ARG A 143 -11.11 -1.17 2.62
CA ARG A 143 -11.99 -2.26 3.08
C ARG A 143 -11.47 -2.90 4.36
N GLN A 144 -10.16 -3.08 4.48
CA GLN A 144 -9.56 -3.59 5.72
C GLN A 144 -9.75 -2.63 6.90
N ILE A 145 -9.64 -1.30 6.71
CA ILE A 145 -9.99 -0.32 7.75
C ILE A 145 -11.44 -0.50 8.21
N ILE A 146 -12.37 -0.66 7.26
CA ILE A 146 -13.80 -0.79 7.56
C ILE A 146 -14.11 -2.13 8.22
N ALA A 147 -13.48 -3.22 7.79
CA ALA A 147 -13.67 -4.56 8.32
C ALA A 147 -13.39 -4.66 9.82
N VAL A 148 -12.43 -3.87 10.32
CA VAL A 148 -12.07 -3.84 11.75
C VAL A 148 -12.84 -2.79 12.56
N GLY A 149 -13.83 -2.13 11.97
CA GLY A 149 -14.70 -1.14 12.63
C GLY A 149 -14.28 0.31 12.44
N GLY A 150 -13.36 0.61 11.51
CA GLY A 150 -12.93 1.97 11.20
C GLY A 150 -13.96 2.80 10.42
N ASN A 151 -13.60 4.05 10.12
CA ASN A 151 -14.47 5.00 9.41
C ASN A 151 -13.69 5.71 8.29
N LEU A 152 -14.20 5.66 7.06
CA LEU A 152 -13.59 6.29 5.89
C LEU A 152 -13.34 7.80 6.09
N LYS A 153 -14.23 8.50 6.80
CA LYS A 153 -14.11 9.95 7.08
C LYS A 153 -12.91 10.32 7.95
N LYS A 154 -12.21 9.33 8.51
CA LYS A 154 -11.05 9.50 9.38
C LYS A 154 -9.79 8.88 8.76
N VAL A 155 -9.84 8.50 7.49
CA VAL A 155 -8.72 7.85 6.80
C VAL A 155 -7.80 8.87 6.16
N ALA A 156 -6.51 8.59 6.20
CA ALA A 156 -5.51 9.15 5.31
C ALA A 156 -4.73 8.03 4.62
N LEU A 157 -4.31 8.28 3.39
CA LEU A 157 -3.60 7.33 2.54
C LEU A 157 -2.11 7.69 2.42
N LEU A 158 -1.30 6.67 2.16
CA LEU A 158 0.09 6.79 1.78
C LEU A 158 0.37 5.90 0.57
N ASP A 159 1.16 6.40 -0.36
CA ASP A 159 1.59 5.69 -1.57
C ASP A 159 3.08 5.34 -1.55
N ASN A 160 3.43 4.12 -1.92
CA ASN A 160 4.81 3.71 -2.16
C ASN A 160 4.94 3.08 -3.55
N PHE A 161 5.40 3.89 -4.51
CA PHE A 161 5.63 3.46 -5.88
C PHE A 161 6.97 2.76 -6.02
N SER A 162 6.97 1.54 -6.56
CA SER A 162 8.17 0.84 -7.00
C SER A 162 8.07 0.56 -8.50
N TRP A 163 8.93 1.21 -9.28
CA TRP A 163 8.82 1.23 -10.73
C TRP A 163 10.16 0.97 -11.45
N GLY A 164 10.07 0.55 -12.72
CA GLY A 164 11.22 0.46 -13.64
C GLY A 164 11.76 1.84 -14.05
N ASN A 165 12.51 1.87 -15.16
CA ASN A 165 13.12 3.11 -15.65
C ASN A 165 12.08 4.02 -16.34
N THR A 166 11.71 5.11 -15.68
CA THR A 166 10.70 6.08 -16.16
C THR A 166 11.20 7.02 -17.26
N ASN A 167 12.47 6.91 -17.68
CA ASN A 167 12.91 7.58 -18.92
C ASN A 167 12.31 6.92 -20.16
N ARG A 168 11.81 5.68 -20.04
CA ARG A 168 11.08 5.02 -21.12
C ARG A 168 9.61 5.48 -21.10
N PRO A 169 9.04 5.90 -22.25
CA PRO A 169 7.67 6.41 -22.31
C PRO A 169 6.60 5.43 -21.84
N ASP A 170 6.77 4.13 -22.08
CA ASP A 170 5.86 3.07 -21.65
C ASP A 170 5.81 2.91 -20.14
N MET A 171 6.99 2.89 -19.50
CA MET A 171 7.13 2.84 -18.04
C MET A 171 6.53 4.09 -17.39
N LEU A 172 6.77 5.27 -17.98
CA LEU A 172 6.19 6.51 -17.49
C LEU A 172 4.67 6.55 -17.69
N GLY A 173 4.15 6.07 -18.82
CA GLY A 173 2.71 5.99 -19.08
C GLY A 173 1.99 5.11 -18.06
N ALA A 174 2.60 3.99 -17.70
CA ALA A 174 2.10 3.11 -16.64
C ALA A 174 2.05 3.83 -15.28
N LEU A 175 3.11 4.59 -14.93
CA LEU A 175 3.16 5.37 -13.68
C LEU A 175 2.09 6.46 -13.65
N VAL A 176 1.89 7.18 -14.76
CA VAL A 176 0.85 8.20 -14.90
C VAL A 176 -0.53 7.60 -14.71
N ARG A 177 -0.81 6.41 -15.28
CA ARG A 177 -2.07 5.69 -15.09
C ARG A 177 -2.34 5.35 -13.62
N ALA A 178 -1.34 4.82 -12.92
CA ALA A 178 -1.46 4.52 -11.49
C ALA A 178 -1.66 5.80 -10.64
N ALA A 179 -0.90 6.87 -10.93
CA ALA A 179 -1.06 8.16 -10.23
C ALA A 179 -2.44 8.79 -10.48
N GLN A 180 -3.02 8.62 -11.67
CA GLN A 180 -4.37 9.08 -11.96
C GLN A 180 -5.43 8.33 -11.16
N ALA A 181 -5.29 7.00 -11.00
CA ALA A 181 -6.16 6.24 -10.09
C ALA A 181 -6.04 6.72 -8.64
N CYS A 182 -4.82 7.02 -8.16
CA CYS A 182 -4.65 7.61 -6.83
C CYS A 182 -5.43 8.92 -6.67
N TYR A 183 -5.36 9.81 -7.67
CA TYR A 183 -6.14 11.05 -7.65
C TYR A 183 -7.66 10.77 -7.64
N ASP A 184 -8.15 9.98 -8.60
CA ASP A 184 -9.59 9.73 -8.75
C ASP A 184 -10.17 9.05 -7.49
N MET A 185 -9.47 8.05 -6.96
CA MET A 185 -9.92 7.32 -5.76
C MET A 185 -9.82 8.16 -4.49
N ALA A 186 -8.79 9.00 -4.34
CA ALA A 186 -8.71 9.93 -3.21
C ALA A 186 -9.89 10.92 -3.20
N ILE A 187 -10.33 11.37 -4.38
CA ILE A 187 -11.50 12.23 -4.52
C ILE A 187 -12.79 11.46 -4.22
N VAL A 188 -12.97 10.26 -4.79
CA VAL A 188 -14.18 9.45 -4.61
C VAL A 188 -14.39 9.02 -3.16
N PHE A 189 -13.33 8.57 -2.47
CA PHE A 189 -13.40 8.11 -1.09
C PHE A 189 -13.22 9.24 -0.06
N GLU A 190 -12.97 10.47 -0.52
CA GLU A 190 -12.63 11.62 0.34
C GLU A 190 -11.44 11.30 1.30
N ALA A 191 -10.48 10.51 0.81
CA ALA A 191 -9.36 9.99 1.58
C ALA A 191 -8.04 10.59 1.04
N PRO A 192 -7.45 11.60 1.71
CA PRO A 192 -6.28 12.30 1.19
C PRO A 192 -5.00 11.48 1.32
N PHE A 193 -4.11 11.60 0.32
CA PHE A 193 -2.72 11.18 0.45
C PHE A 193 -1.93 12.22 1.27
N ILE A 194 -1.35 11.80 2.39
CA ILE A 194 -0.63 12.69 3.32
C ILE A 194 0.90 12.51 3.27
N SER A 195 1.37 11.43 2.66
CA SER A 195 2.77 11.10 2.51
C SER A 195 2.93 10.04 1.43
N GLY A 196 4.12 9.94 0.85
CA GLY A 196 4.43 8.88 -0.09
C GLY A 196 5.91 8.81 -0.40
N LYS A 197 6.27 7.83 -1.22
CA LYS A 197 7.63 7.65 -1.74
C LYS A 197 7.61 6.98 -3.10
N ASP A 198 8.55 7.38 -3.94
CA ASP A 198 8.87 6.68 -5.18
C ASP A 198 10.28 6.06 -5.12
N SER A 199 10.39 4.82 -5.62
CA SER A 199 11.64 4.15 -5.97
C SER A 199 11.59 3.84 -7.46
N LEU A 200 12.26 4.67 -8.25
CA LEU A 200 12.32 4.55 -9.71
C LEU A 200 13.64 3.92 -10.15
N ASN A 201 13.65 3.34 -11.35
CA ASN A 201 14.79 2.60 -11.94
C ASN A 201 15.10 1.27 -11.23
N ASN A 202 14.08 0.58 -10.74
CA ASN A 202 14.21 -0.78 -10.23
C ASN A 202 14.33 -1.77 -11.40
N GLU A 203 15.49 -1.77 -12.03
CA GLU A 203 15.85 -2.66 -13.13
C GLU A 203 17.20 -3.33 -12.83
N PHE A 204 17.33 -4.59 -13.25
CA PHE A 204 18.57 -5.34 -13.18
C PHE A 204 19.07 -5.62 -14.59
N GLN A 205 20.31 -5.26 -14.88
CA GLN A 205 20.93 -5.53 -16.17
C GLN A 205 22.01 -6.61 -16.05
N TYR A 206 21.86 -7.69 -16.80
CA TYR A 206 22.82 -8.80 -16.84
C TYR A 206 22.91 -9.40 -18.24
N GLU A 207 24.13 -9.59 -18.74
CA GLU A 207 24.42 -10.16 -20.07
C GLU A 207 23.61 -9.50 -21.21
N GLY A 208 23.44 -8.18 -21.16
CA GLY A 208 22.71 -7.42 -22.18
C GLY A 208 21.18 -7.52 -22.08
N LYS A 209 20.64 -8.23 -21.08
CA LYS A 209 19.21 -8.28 -20.78
C LYS A 209 18.89 -7.34 -19.62
N THR A 210 17.80 -6.60 -19.76
CA THR A 210 17.24 -5.79 -18.68
C THR A 210 15.98 -6.48 -18.15
N ILE A 211 15.95 -6.71 -16.84
CA ILE A 211 14.80 -7.24 -16.11
C ILE A 211 14.26 -6.10 -15.25
N SER A 212 13.03 -5.66 -15.53
CA SER A 212 12.33 -4.71 -14.66
C SER A 212 11.54 -5.47 -13.61
N ILE A 213 11.40 -4.88 -12.42
CA ILE A 213 10.36 -5.33 -11.49
C ILE A 213 8.97 -5.14 -12.11
N PRO A 214 7.95 -5.88 -11.64
CA PRO A 214 6.57 -5.54 -11.93
C PRO A 214 6.24 -4.17 -11.35
N HIS A 215 5.36 -3.46 -12.05
CA HIS A 215 4.68 -2.27 -11.54
C HIS A 215 4.07 -2.59 -10.18
N THR A 216 4.57 -1.94 -9.14
CA THR A 216 4.16 -2.25 -7.76
C THR A 216 3.82 -0.97 -7.04
N LEU A 217 2.62 -0.93 -6.47
CA LEU A 217 2.16 0.13 -5.61
C LEU A 217 1.64 -0.48 -4.31
N LEU A 218 2.29 -0.12 -3.21
CA LEU A 218 1.80 -0.39 -1.86
C LEU A 218 1.03 0.83 -1.38
N ILE A 219 -0.25 0.64 -1.07
CA ILE A 219 -1.07 1.64 -0.40
C ILE A 219 -1.14 1.29 1.07
N SER A 220 -0.78 2.24 1.92
CA SER A 220 -1.04 2.16 3.36
C SER A 220 -2.16 3.11 3.72
N ALA A 221 -3.14 2.63 4.48
CA ALA A 221 -4.20 3.45 5.05
C ALA A 221 -4.02 3.54 6.56
N VAL A 222 -4.18 4.76 7.09
CA VAL A 222 -4.23 5.01 8.53
C VAL A 222 -5.56 5.65 8.89
N SER A 223 -6.17 5.23 9.99
CA SER A 223 -7.46 5.77 10.44
C SER A 223 -7.52 5.95 11.94
N ILE A 224 -8.25 6.96 12.40
CA ILE A 224 -8.55 7.13 13.82
C ILE A 224 -9.81 6.34 14.16
N MET A 225 -9.69 5.44 15.12
CA MET A 225 -10.82 4.77 15.75
C MET A 225 -11.17 5.51 17.04
N GLU A 226 -12.40 6.03 17.14
CA GLU A 226 -12.81 6.84 18.30
C GLU A 226 -12.91 6.01 19.59
N ASP A 227 -13.28 4.73 19.48
CA ASP A 227 -13.38 3.79 20.58
C ASP A 227 -12.78 2.43 20.18
N ALA A 228 -11.59 2.16 20.67
CA ALA A 228 -10.83 0.95 20.38
C ALA A 228 -11.48 -0.33 20.96
N SER A 229 -12.39 -0.21 21.93
CA SER A 229 -13.13 -1.37 22.45
C SER A 229 -14.12 -1.95 21.45
N ARG A 230 -14.42 -1.21 20.37
CA ARG A 230 -15.31 -1.63 19.28
C ARG A 230 -14.57 -2.28 18.10
N ALA A 231 -13.28 -2.56 18.27
CA ALA A 231 -12.50 -3.30 17.29
C ALA A 231 -13.17 -4.63 16.92
N VAL A 232 -13.22 -4.94 15.63
CA VAL A 232 -13.76 -6.20 15.10
C VAL A 232 -12.60 -7.01 14.55
N SER A 233 -12.50 -8.28 14.96
CA SER A 233 -11.52 -9.23 14.41
C SER A 233 -12.19 -10.23 13.47
N MET A 234 -11.43 -10.74 12.49
CA MET A 234 -11.90 -11.58 11.38
C MET A 234 -12.52 -12.92 11.82
N ASP A 235 -12.07 -13.50 12.94
CA ASP A 235 -12.48 -14.84 13.38
C ASP A 235 -13.98 -14.95 13.70
N PHE A 236 -14.57 -16.12 13.45
CA PHE A 236 -15.95 -16.41 13.87
C PHE A 236 -16.08 -16.43 15.39
N LYS A 237 -17.11 -15.75 15.92
CA LYS A 237 -17.28 -15.59 17.37
C LYS A 237 -18.03 -16.75 18.00
N GLN A 238 -19.12 -17.20 17.38
CA GLN A 238 -19.93 -18.29 17.91
C GLN A 238 -20.72 -19.02 16.82
N ALA A 239 -21.14 -20.25 17.12
CA ALA A 239 -22.00 -21.03 16.24
C ALA A 239 -23.40 -20.42 16.17
N GLY A 240 -24.02 -20.48 14.98
CA GLY A 240 -25.36 -19.93 14.74
C GLY A 240 -25.36 -18.47 14.25
N ASP A 241 -24.22 -17.80 14.24
CA ASP A 241 -24.08 -16.49 13.59
C ASP A 241 -24.32 -16.63 12.07
N LEU A 242 -24.96 -15.60 11.50
CA LEU A 242 -25.27 -15.55 10.07
C LEU A 242 -24.08 -14.98 9.29
N VAL A 243 -23.78 -15.57 8.13
CA VAL A 243 -22.73 -15.10 7.23
C VAL A 243 -23.37 -14.41 6.04
N TYR A 244 -22.93 -13.19 5.75
CA TYR A 244 -23.43 -12.37 4.65
C TYR A 244 -22.31 -12.03 3.68
N ILE A 245 -22.66 -11.94 2.41
CA ILE A 245 -21.80 -11.40 1.35
C ILE A 245 -22.39 -10.04 0.97
N VAL A 246 -21.56 -8.99 1.01
CA VAL A 246 -21.97 -7.62 0.68
C VAL A 246 -21.41 -7.26 -0.69
N GLY A 247 -22.28 -6.79 -1.57
CA GLY A 247 -21.93 -6.42 -2.95
C GLY A 247 -22.28 -7.50 -3.97
N THR A 248 -21.97 -7.21 -5.23
CA THR A 248 -22.23 -8.11 -6.35
C THR A 248 -21.02 -8.99 -6.58
N THR A 249 -21.21 -10.32 -6.56
CA THR A 249 -20.18 -11.28 -6.94
C THR A 249 -20.34 -11.67 -8.41
N GLN A 250 -19.26 -11.64 -9.18
CA GLN A 250 -19.21 -12.14 -10.55
C GLN A 250 -18.10 -13.20 -10.66
N ASN A 251 -18.02 -13.87 -11.80
CA ASN A 251 -16.81 -14.62 -12.12
C ASN A 251 -15.69 -13.61 -12.33
N GLU A 252 -14.74 -13.56 -11.39
CA GLU A 252 -13.49 -12.81 -11.54
C GLU A 252 -12.59 -13.63 -12.47
N SER A 253 -12.58 -13.26 -13.75
CA SER A 253 -11.77 -13.86 -14.81
C SER A 253 -10.45 -13.12 -14.98
#